data_AF-A0A2V6LRX1-F1
#
_entry.id   AF-A0A2V6LRX1-F1
#
_cell.length_a   1.000
_cell.length_b   1.000
_cell.length_c   1.000
_cell.angle_alpha   90.00
_cell.angle_beta   90.00
_cell.angle_gamma   90.00
#
_symmetry.space_group_name_H-M   'P 1'
#
loop_
_entity.id
_entity.type
_entity.pdbx_description
1 polymer ?
#
loop_
_entity_poly.entity_id
_entity_poly.type
_entity_poly.pdbx_seq_one_letter_code
_entity_poly.pdbx_strand_id
1 'polypeptide(L)'
;MNGSDSAPLHRQGMDYGESEDVQKVHAAIQREKQEPRVGLEPLSLWLIGIYALAVFFGGAYLGRFSGSFSGNSLDPGTVPTKSHGPGPGGGGQQPQQELTPAERGKKVFAANCAVCHQASGLGSQSQGYPPLAGSEITNGGSRRAAMVVMKGLQGPITVKGQQYGSAVMQPWESLGDQKVADVLTYERQEWGNHGGPVTKEQIAALRKELANHPASFTGPDLEAVPTDANLPGGEEGAAPPKPGEQAKPGAPPQGSAPPATPGAQPPKP
;
A
#
# COMPACT_ATOMS: atom_id res chain seq x y z
N MET A 1 49.26 -0.12 -119.58
CA MET A 1 47.79 -0.09 -119.37
C MET A 1 47.53 -0.70 -118.01
N ASN A 2 46.96 0.12 -117.10
CA ASN A 2 46.44 -0.28 -115.80
C ASN A 2 45.32 -1.31 -115.96
N GLY A 3 45.21 -2.22 -114.99
CA GLY A 3 44.11 -3.18 -114.91
C GLY A 3 44.19 -3.94 -113.59
N SER A 4 43.86 -3.22 -112.52
CA SER A 4 43.60 -3.71 -111.18
C SER A 4 42.52 -4.79 -111.16
N ASP A 5 42.73 -5.88 -110.41
CA ASP A 5 41.61 -6.59 -109.78
C ASP A 5 42.00 -7.07 -108.38
N SER A 6 41.18 -6.65 -107.43
CA SER A 6 41.41 -6.71 -105.99
C SER A 6 40.70 -7.95 -105.43
N ALA A 7 41.42 -8.82 -104.74
CA ALA A 7 40.83 -9.92 -104.00
C ALA A 7 40.06 -9.40 -102.77
N PRO A 8 38.85 -9.92 -102.46
CA PRO A 8 38.13 -9.52 -101.27
C PRO A 8 38.75 -10.21 -100.03
N LEU A 9 39.21 -9.39 -99.08
CA LEU A 9 39.64 -9.84 -97.76
C LEU A 9 38.42 -10.34 -96.97
N HIS A 10 38.41 -11.63 -96.64
CA HIS A 10 37.42 -12.22 -95.75
C HIS A 10 37.65 -11.68 -94.32
N ARG A 11 36.91 -10.65 -93.93
CA ARG A 11 36.86 -10.17 -92.55
C ARG A 11 36.23 -11.27 -91.69
N GLN A 12 37.00 -11.83 -90.76
CA GLN A 12 36.45 -12.51 -89.59
C GLN A 12 35.76 -11.43 -88.75
N GLY A 13 34.45 -11.27 -88.92
CA GLY A 13 33.63 -10.56 -87.96
C GLY A 13 33.54 -11.42 -86.70
N MET A 14 33.87 -10.84 -85.54
CA MET A 14 33.49 -11.45 -84.26
C MET A 14 31.96 -11.60 -84.26
N ASP A 15 31.50 -12.82 -84.06
CA ASP A 15 30.09 -13.14 -83.88
C ASP A 15 29.63 -12.53 -82.54
N TYR A 16 28.73 -11.55 -82.60
CA TYR A 16 28.14 -10.89 -81.42
C TYR A 16 26.88 -11.64 -80.93
N GLY A 17 26.90 -12.97 -80.98
CA GLY A 17 25.88 -13.86 -80.40
C GLY A 17 25.87 -13.90 -78.86
N GLU A 18 26.55 -12.99 -78.18
CA GLU A 18 26.74 -13.00 -76.71
C GLU A 18 25.74 -12.10 -75.95
N SER A 19 24.72 -11.55 -76.63
CA SER A 19 23.73 -10.68 -75.97
C SER A 19 22.77 -11.44 -75.04
N GLU A 20 22.49 -12.72 -75.32
CA GLU A 20 21.66 -13.57 -74.45
C GLU A 20 22.41 -13.96 -73.17
N ASP A 21 23.72 -14.17 -73.26
CA ASP A 21 24.57 -14.59 -72.13
C ASP A 21 24.82 -13.42 -71.18
N VAL A 22 25.06 -12.22 -71.73
CA VAL A 22 25.16 -11.00 -70.92
C VAL A 22 23.88 -10.75 -70.13
N GLN A 23 22.69 -10.91 -70.73
CA GLN A 23 21.44 -10.75 -69.98
C GLN A 23 21.23 -11.83 -68.91
N LYS A 24 21.62 -13.08 -69.17
CA LYS A 24 21.59 -14.16 -68.17
C LYS A 24 22.55 -13.93 -67.01
N VAL A 25 23.77 -13.47 -67.29
CA VAL A 25 24.78 -13.12 -66.30
C VAL A 25 24.34 -11.92 -65.46
N HIS A 26 23.75 -10.89 -66.08
CA HIS A 26 23.17 -9.75 -65.34
C HIS A 26 21.96 -10.18 -64.49
N ALA A 27 21.12 -11.09 -64.99
CA ALA A 27 20.00 -11.64 -64.23
C ALA A 27 20.45 -12.52 -63.04
N ALA A 28 21.58 -13.22 -63.16
CA ALA A 28 22.18 -13.99 -62.08
C ALA A 28 22.78 -13.07 -61.00
N ILE A 29 23.50 -12.02 -61.40
CA ILE A 29 24.10 -11.03 -60.48
C ILE A 29 23.02 -10.22 -59.75
N GLN A 30 21.90 -9.90 -60.39
CA GLN A 30 20.79 -9.18 -59.73
C GLN A 30 19.99 -10.04 -58.74
N ARG A 31 20.16 -11.37 -58.73
CA ARG A 31 19.54 -12.25 -57.72
C ARG A 31 20.36 -12.35 -56.44
N GLU A 32 21.66 -12.10 -56.50
CA GLU A 32 22.50 -11.97 -55.32
C GLU A 32 22.31 -10.57 -54.73
N LYS A 33 21.40 -10.46 -53.76
CA LYS A 33 21.36 -9.27 -52.92
C LYS A 33 22.69 -9.18 -52.17
N GLN A 34 23.36 -8.03 -52.32
CA GLN A 34 24.58 -7.68 -51.60
C GLN A 34 24.50 -8.18 -50.14
N GLU A 35 25.49 -8.98 -49.72
CA GLU A 35 25.51 -9.52 -48.35
C GLU A 35 25.28 -8.39 -47.34
N PRO A 36 24.33 -8.52 -46.41
CA PRO A 36 24.03 -7.47 -45.46
C PRO A 36 25.28 -7.26 -44.59
N ARG A 37 26.04 -6.22 -44.91
CA ARG A 37 27.17 -5.81 -44.08
C ARG A 37 26.61 -5.26 -42.79
N VAL A 38 27.03 -5.84 -41.66
CA VAL A 38 26.73 -5.28 -40.33
C VAL A 38 27.52 -3.99 -40.20
N GLY A 39 26.91 -2.88 -40.64
CA GLY A 39 27.46 -1.55 -40.47
C GLY A 39 27.42 -1.15 -39.01
N LEU A 40 28.51 -0.59 -38.49
CA LEU A 40 28.51 0.14 -37.23
C LEU A 40 27.87 1.52 -37.48
N GLU A 41 26.56 1.54 -37.70
CA GLU A 41 25.85 2.81 -37.81
C GLU A 41 25.77 3.45 -36.41
N PRO A 42 26.15 4.73 -36.26
CA PRO A 42 26.05 5.41 -34.98
C PRO A 42 24.58 5.46 -34.55
N LEU A 43 24.31 5.06 -33.32
CA LEU A 43 22.96 5.10 -32.75
C LEU A 43 22.36 6.50 -32.92
N SER A 44 21.10 6.55 -33.34
CA SER A 44 20.37 7.81 -33.52
C SER A 44 20.45 8.69 -32.27
N LEU A 45 20.93 9.93 -32.41
CA LEU A 45 21.06 10.88 -31.30
C LEU A 45 19.71 11.11 -30.59
N TRP A 46 18.60 11.06 -31.32
CA TRP A 46 17.25 11.13 -30.76
C TRP A 46 16.92 9.92 -29.89
N LEU A 47 17.29 8.72 -30.34
CA LEU A 47 17.11 7.50 -29.56
C LEU A 47 17.91 7.58 -28.26
N ILE A 48 19.18 7.99 -28.34
CA ILE A 48 20.02 8.20 -27.16
C ILE A 48 19.37 9.21 -26.20
N GLY A 49 18.84 10.32 -26.71
CA GLY A 49 18.12 11.32 -25.91
C GLY A 49 16.91 10.76 -25.18
N ILE A 50 16.09 9.96 -25.85
CA ILE A 50 14.91 9.31 -25.26
C ILE A 50 15.31 8.31 -24.17
N TYR A 51 16.31 7.47 -24.44
CA TYR A 51 16.79 6.51 -23.44
C TYR A 51 17.46 7.20 -22.25
N ALA A 52 18.22 8.27 -22.47
CA ALA A 52 18.80 9.08 -21.40
C ALA A 52 17.72 9.72 -20.53
N LEU A 53 16.65 10.25 -21.15
CA LEU A 53 15.49 10.77 -20.42
C LEU A 53 14.82 9.65 -19.60
N ALA A 54 14.58 8.48 -20.20
CA ALA A 54 13.97 7.35 -19.51
C ALA A 54 14.80 6.87 -18.31
N VAL A 55 16.13 6.78 -18.46
CA VAL A 55 17.05 6.43 -17.37
C VAL A 55 17.10 7.52 -16.32
N PHE A 56 17.08 8.80 -16.71
CA PHE A 56 17.08 9.92 -15.78
C PHE A 56 15.80 9.96 -14.95
N PHE A 57 14.62 9.88 -15.57
CA PHE A 57 13.34 9.87 -14.86
C PHE A 57 13.15 8.57 -14.07
N GLY A 58 13.54 7.42 -14.63
CA GLY A 58 13.50 6.14 -13.93
C GLY A 58 14.42 6.14 -12.70
N GLY A 59 15.64 6.64 -12.85
CA GLY A 59 16.61 6.79 -11.77
C GLY A 59 16.17 7.80 -10.71
N ALA A 60 15.62 8.95 -11.11
CA ALA A 60 15.06 9.95 -10.19
C ALA A 60 13.84 9.40 -9.44
N TYR A 61 12.96 8.67 -10.13
CA TYR A 61 11.81 8.01 -9.52
C TYR A 61 12.27 6.94 -8.53
N LEU A 62 13.18 6.06 -8.93
CA LEU A 62 13.78 5.09 -8.03
C LEU A 62 14.46 5.79 -6.84
N GLY A 63 15.30 6.81 -7.04
CA GLY A 63 15.91 7.54 -5.92
C GLY A 63 14.90 8.18 -4.97
N ARG A 64 13.79 8.71 -5.51
CA ARG A 64 12.73 9.36 -4.72
C ARG A 64 11.83 8.37 -3.98
N PHE A 65 11.59 7.18 -4.54
CA PHE A 65 10.55 6.25 -4.10
C PHE A 65 11.06 4.85 -3.69
N SER A 66 12.33 4.51 -3.92
CA SER A 66 12.89 3.17 -3.64
C SER A 66 13.25 2.90 -2.17
N GLY A 67 13.09 3.87 -1.28
CA GLY A 67 13.20 3.62 0.16
C GLY A 67 14.53 2.99 0.59
N SER A 68 15.66 3.50 0.09
CA SER A 68 17.04 3.16 0.49
C SER A 68 17.50 1.70 0.29
N PHE A 69 16.64 0.80 -0.23
CA PHE A 69 16.94 -0.64 -0.41
C PHE A 69 17.53 -1.34 0.83
N SER A 70 17.31 -0.78 2.02
CA SER A 70 17.77 -1.32 3.30
C SER A 70 16.78 -2.37 3.80
N GLY A 71 17.24 -3.50 4.34
CA GLY A 71 16.36 -4.55 4.88
C GLY A 71 15.30 -4.06 5.90
N ASN A 72 15.57 -2.91 6.56
CA ASN A 72 14.66 -2.26 7.49
C ASN A 72 13.54 -1.43 6.83
N SER A 73 13.61 -1.11 5.53
CA SER A 73 12.55 -0.35 4.83
C SER A 73 11.42 -1.23 4.30
N LEU A 74 11.63 -2.56 4.26
CA LEU A 74 10.61 -3.57 3.95
C LEU A 74 10.01 -4.21 5.20
N ASP A 75 10.45 -3.81 6.39
CA ASP A 75 9.86 -4.22 7.66
C ASP A 75 8.99 -3.10 8.22
N PRO A 76 7.64 -3.16 8.09
CA PRO A 76 6.75 -2.09 8.54
C PRO A 76 6.58 -2.05 10.07
N GLY A 77 7.65 -2.27 10.85
CA GLY A 77 7.56 -2.35 12.31
C GLY A 77 8.85 -2.24 13.13
N THR A 78 10.04 -2.21 12.54
CA THR A 78 11.27 -1.99 13.33
C THR A 78 11.66 -0.52 13.33
N VAL A 79 11.46 0.12 14.49
CA VAL A 79 12.04 1.43 14.80
C VAL A 79 13.56 1.36 14.61
N PRO A 80 14.18 2.23 13.77
CA PRO A 80 15.63 2.23 13.64
C PRO A 80 16.24 2.85 14.90
N THR A 81 16.71 1.99 15.82
CA THR A 81 17.65 2.41 16.84
C THR A 81 18.97 2.73 16.17
N LYS A 82 19.13 4.01 15.82
CA LYS A 82 20.37 4.77 15.69
C LYS A 82 21.66 3.92 15.65
N SER A 83 22.18 3.66 14.44
CA SER A 83 23.60 3.38 14.21
C SER A 83 24.14 4.47 13.28
N HIS A 84 24.71 5.52 13.88
CA HIS A 84 25.45 6.56 13.15
C HIS A 84 26.85 6.02 12.82
N GLY A 85 27.14 5.83 11.54
CA GLY A 85 28.51 5.78 11.00
C GLY A 85 28.73 7.01 10.11
N PRO A 86 29.88 7.71 10.19
CA PRO A 86 30.03 9.03 9.59
C PRO A 86 30.32 8.92 8.08
N GLY A 87 29.39 9.40 7.26
CA GLY A 87 29.63 9.70 5.84
C GLY A 87 29.45 11.21 5.63
N PRO A 88 30.44 11.94 5.09
CA PRO A 88 30.31 13.37 4.87
C PRO A 88 29.51 13.60 3.59
N GLY A 89 28.25 13.96 3.74
CA GLY A 89 27.36 14.20 2.60
C GLY A 89 25.98 14.62 3.07
N GLY A 90 25.92 15.78 3.72
CA GLY A 90 24.68 16.37 4.22
C GLY A 90 23.68 16.64 3.11
N GLY A 91 22.62 15.82 3.06
CA GLY A 91 21.31 16.21 2.58
C GLY A 91 20.36 16.04 3.75
N GLY A 92 19.82 17.14 4.27
CA GLY A 92 18.98 17.15 5.47
C GLY A 92 17.90 16.08 5.40
N GLN A 93 18.00 15.10 6.31
CA GLN A 93 16.91 14.22 6.65
C GLN A 93 15.78 15.12 7.17
N GLN A 94 14.79 15.42 6.31
CA GLN A 94 13.52 15.97 6.76
C GLN A 94 13.05 15.08 7.92
N PRO A 95 12.68 15.64 9.09
CA PRO A 95 12.22 14.83 10.21
C PRO A 95 11.07 13.99 9.70
N GLN A 96 11.29 12.67 9.63
CA GLN A 96 10.21 11.72 9.45
C GLN A 96 9.27 12.01 10.61
N GLN A 97 8.14 12.63 10.32
CA GLN A 97 7.16 12.97 11.31
C GLN A 97 6.80 11.65 12.00
N GLU A 98 7.26 11.52 13.25
CA GLU A 98 7.17 10.27 14.00
C GLU A 98 5.69 10.00 14.22
N LEU A 99 5.13 9.09 13.43
CA LEU A 99 3.70 8.77 13.47
C LEU A 99 3.35 8.35 14.89
N THR A 100 2.30 8.94 15.43
CA THR A 100 1.77 8.55 16.74
C THR A 100 1.34 7.07 16.73
N PRO A 101 1.26 6.40 17.89
CA PRO A 101 0.77 5.03 17.98
C PRO A 101 -0.59 4.83 17.28
N ALA A 102 -1.51 5.79 17.41
CA ALA A 102 -2.80 5.75 16.74
C ALA A 102 -2.68 5.85 15.21
N GLU A 103 -1.82 6.72 14.68
CA GLU A 103 -1.62 6.84 13.23
C GLU A 103 -0.97 5.59 12.62
N ARG A 104 -0.05 4.95 13.35
CA ARG A 104 0.49 3.64 12.94
C ARG A 104 -0.58 2.56 13.03
N GLY A 105 -1.37 2.57 14.10
CA GLY A 105 -2.49 1.67 14.33
C GLY A 105 -3.52 1.73 13.23
N LYS A 106 -3.85 2.93 12.73
CA LYS A 106 -4.76 3.14 11.59
C LYS A 106 -4.33 2.35 10.35
N LYS A 107 -3.03 2.34 10.05
CA LYS A 107 -2.49 1.60 8.89
C LYS A 107 -2.62 0.10 9.09
N VAL A 108 -2.31 -0.39 10.29
CA VAL A 108 -2.49 -1.80 10.65
C VAL A 108 -3.96 -2.20 10.56
N PHE A 109 -4.87 -1.37 11.08
CA PHE A 109 -6.31 -1.59 11.03
C PHE A 109 -6.82 -1.68 9.58
N ALA A 110 -6.44 -0.72 8.73
CA ALA A 110 -6.85 -0.69 7.33
C ALA A 110 -6.40 -1.94 6.56
N ALA A 111 -5.20 -2.46 6.86
CA ALA A 111 -4.64 -3.61 6.18
C ALA A 111 -5.21 -4.96 6.66
N ASN A 112 -5.60 -5.07 7.94
CA ASN A 112 -5.90 -6.37 8.56
C ASN A 112 -7.33 -6.48 9.11
N CYS A 113 -7.86 -5.41 9.69
CA CYS A 113 -9.07 -5.45 10.51
C CYS A 113 -10.30 -4.90 9.78
N ALA A 114 -10.10 -3.90 8.92
CA ALA A 114 -11.16 -3.20 8.21
C ALA A 114 -11.96 -4.10 7.24
N VAL A 115 -11.39 -5.22 6.80
CA VAL A 115 -12.08 -6.19 5.94
C VAL A 115 -13.36 -6.75 6.61
N CYS A 116 -13.33 -6.96 7.93
CA CYS A 116 -14.47 -7.46 8.69
C CYS A 116 -15.16 -6.33 9.47
N HIS A 117 -14.39 -5.51 10.19
CA HIS A 117 -14.94 -4.46 11.05
C HIS A 117 -15.29 -3.16 10.33
N GLN A 118 -15.00 -3.07 9.03
CA GLN A 118 -15.17 -1.88 8.19
C GLN A 118 -14.29 -0.71 8.63
N ALA A 119 -14.06 0.25 7.72
CA ALA A 119 -13.31 1.46 8.05
C ALA A 119 -14.00 2.33 9.12
N SER A 120 -15.32 2.19 9.26
CA SER A 120 -16.13 2.87 10.28
C SER A 120 -16.14 2.17 11.64
N GLY A 121 -15.54 0.98 11.77
CA GLY A 121 -15.59 0.19 13.00
C GLY A 121 -16.99 -0.32 13.37
N LEU A 122 -17.99 -0.20 12.49
CA LEU A 122 -19.36 -0.65 12.74
C LEU A 122 -19.57 -2.14 12.46
N GLY A 123 -18.63 -2.79 11.78
CA GLY A 123 -18.79 -4.18 11.35
C GLY A 123 -19.99 -4.40 10.43
N SER A 124 -20.57 -5.60 10.49
CA SER A 124 -21.73 -5.99 9.69
C SER A 124 -22.50 -7.08 10.41
N GLN A 125 -23.68 -6.73 10.93
CA GLN A 125 -24.56 -7.67 11.63
C GLN A 125 -25.01 -8.82 10.73
N SER A 126 -25.30 -8.56 9.45
CA SER A 126 -25.69 -9.61 8.50
C SER A 126 -24.57 -10.61 8.21
N GLN A 127 -23.31 -10.20 8.32
CA GLN A 127 -22.14 -11.06 8.14
C GLN A 127 -21.58 -11.59 9.47
N GLY A 128 -22.19 -11.24 10.60
CA GLY A 128 -21.74 -11.67 11.93
C GLY A 128 -20.50 -10.95 12.46
N TYR A 129 -20.11 -9.81 11.89
CA TYR A 129 -18.98 -9.01 12.37
C TYR A 129 -19.44 -7.95 13.38
N PRO A 130 -18.98 -7.99 14.63
CA PRO A 130 -19.42 -7.06 15.66
C PRO A 130 -18.84 -5.64 15.46
N PRO A 131 -19.54 -4.60 15.95
CA PRO A 131 -19.00 -3.25 15.98
C PRO A 131 -17.91 -3.11 17.05
N LEU A 132 -16.84 -2.40 16.69
CA LEU A 132 -15.81 -1.90 17.61
C LEU A 132 -16.15 -0.47 18.06
N ALA A 133 -16.83 0.30 17.22
CA ALA A 133 -17.28 1.65 17.51
C ALA A 133 -18.33 1.68 18.63
N GLY A 134 -17.98 2.31 19.75
CA GLY A 134 -18.84 2.42 20.93
C GLY A 134 -19.14 1.07 21.58
N SER A 135 -18.30 0.04 21.37
CA SER A 135 -18.48 -1.27 21.97
C SER A 135 -18.00 -1.27 23.43
N GLU A 136 -18.65 -2.07 24.27
CA GLU A 136 -18.27 -2.29 25.66
C GLU A 136 -16.93 -3.03 25.79
N ILE A 137 -16.55 -3.82 24.77
CA ILE A 137 -15.26 -4.54 24.72
C ILE A 137 -14.12 -3.56 24.45
N THR A 138 -14.32 -2.63 23.52
CA THR A 138 -13.32 -1.63 23.12
C THR A 138 -13.18 -0.54 24.17
N ASN A 139 -14.28 -0.06 24.75
CA ASN A 139 -14.27 1.00 25.78
C ASN A 139 -13.97 0.49 27.19
N GLY A 140 -14.14 -0.81 27.44
CA GLY A 140 -13.72 -1.44 28.70
C GLY A 140 -12.19 -1.47 28.86
N GLY A 141 -11.73 -2.28 29.81
CA GLY A 141 -10.32 -2.51 30.03
C GLY A 141 -9.62 -3.14 28.82
N SER A 142 -8.34 -2.80 28.61
CA SER A 142 -7.58 -3.23 27.42
C SER A 142 -7.38 -4.73 27.29
N ARG A 143 -7.60 -5.50 28.37
CA ARG A 143 -7.31 -6.93 28.41
C ARG A 143 -8.19 -7.76 27.50
N ARG A 144 -9.50 -7.52 27.48
CA ARG A 144 -10.46 -8.30 26.66
C ARG A 144 -10.17 -8.15 25.17
N ALA A 145 -10.05 -6.91 24.68
CA ALA A 145 -9.73 -6.63 23.28
C ALA A 145 -8.38 -7.24 22.88
N ALA A 146 -7.36 -7.13 23.73
CA ALA A 146 -6.05 -7.70 23.45
C ALA A 146 -6.03 -9.23 23.39
N MET A 147 -6.74 -9.90 24.28
CA MET A 147 -6.91 -11.36 24.26
C MET A 147 -7.55 -11.83 22.94
N VAL A 148 -8.62 -11.14 22.51
CA VAL A 148 -9.33 -11.42 21.27
C VAL A 148 -8.44 -11.22 20.04
N VAL A 149 -7.66 -10.14 19.97
CA VAL A 149 -6.74 -9.92 18.85
C VAL A 149 -5.65 -11.01 18.82
N MET A 150 -5.11 -11.39 19.98
CA MET A 150 -3.99 -12.33 20.05
C MET A 150 -4.40 -13.77 19.74
N LYS A 151 -5.51 -14.25 20.32
CA LYS A 151 -5.92 -15.66 20.22
C LYS A 151 -7.19 -15.88 19.41
N GLY A 152 -7.84 -14.82 18.95
CA GLY A 152 -9.11 -14.93 18.24
C GLY A 152 -10.28 -15.10 19.19
N LEU A 153 -11.48 -15.15 18.61
CA LEU A 153 -12.75 -15.30 19.30
C LEU A 153 -13.70 -16.15 18.46
N GLN A 154 -14.37 -17.09 19.11
CA GLN A 154 -15.32 -18.00 18.47
C GLN A 154 -16.57 -18.22 19.34
N GLY A 155 -17.67 -18.56 18.70
CA GLY A 155 -18.93 -18.85 19.38
C GLY A 155 -19.72 -17.58 19.74
N PRO A 156 -20.86 -17.77 20.44
CA PRO A 156 -21.81 -16.69 20.67
C PRO A 156 -21.21 -15.61 21.59
N ILE A 157 -21.41 -14.36 21.21
CA ILE A 157 -21.07 -13.18 22.01
C ILE A 157 -22.13 -12.10 21.82
N THR A 158 -22.42 -11.34 22.88
CA THR A 158 -23.28 -10.17 22.79
C THR A 158 -22.41 -8.91 22.77
N VAL A 159 -22.63 -8.05 21.77
CA VAL A 159 -21.97 -6.74 21.66
C VAL A 159 -23.05 -5.70 21.41
N LYS A 160 -23.13 -4.67 22.25
CA LYS A 160 -24.18 -3.63 22.19
C LYS A 160 -25.61 -4.21 22.14
N GLY A 161 -25.84 -5.30 22.88
CA GLY A 161 -27.15 -5.96 22.96
C GLY A 161 -27.57 -6.75 21.71
N GLN A 162 -26.68 -6.92 20.72
CA GLN A 162 -26.90 -7.78 19.56
C GLN A 162 -26.04 -9.05 19.68
N GLN A 163 -26.55 -10.19 19.25
CA GLN A 163 -25.80 -11.45 19.23
C GLN A 163 -24.95 -11.57 17.96
N TYR A 164 -23.71 -12.00 18.16
CA TYR A 164 -22.72 -12.36 17.15
C TYR A 164 -22.15 -13.75 17.47
N GLY A 165 -21.34 -14.31 16.58
CA GLY A 165 -20.69 -15.62 16.79
C GLY A 165 -20.82 -16.60 15.64
N SER A 166 -21.48 -16.22 14.55
CA SER A 166 -21.47 -16.98 13.29
C SER A 166 -20.14 -16.84 12.54
N ALA A 167 -19.47 -15.69 12.68
CA ALA A 167 -18.13 -15.46 12.19
C ALA A 167 -17.09 -15.76 13.28
N VAL A 168 -15.96 -16.34 12.88
CA VAL A 168 -14.80 -16.56 13.75
C VAL A 168 -13.82 -15.42 13.53
N MET A 169 -13.35 -14.81 14.62
CA MET A 169 -12.23 -13.87 14.56
C MET A 169 -10.93 -14.65 14.65
N GLN A 170 -10.15 -14.65 13.57
CA GLN A 170 -8.86 -15.33 13.52
C GLN A 170 -7.83 -14.71 14.51
N PRO A 171 -6.94 -15.53 15.09
CA PRO A 171 -5.83 -15.05 15.89
C PRO A 171 -4.81 -14.28 15.05
N TRP A 172 -4.28 -13.19 15.60
CA TRP A 172 -3.22 -12.38 14.98
C TRP A 172 -1.86 -12.55 15.66
N GLU A 173 -1.50 -13.78 16.03
CA GLU A 173 -0.21 -14.09 16.67
C GLU A 173 1.01 -13.70 15.81
N SER A 174 0.85 -13.69 14.49
CA SER A 174 1.90 -13.30 13.54
C SER A 174 2.14 -11.79 13.50
N LEU A 175 1.21 -10.97 14.00
CA LEU A 175 1.48 -9.54 14.18
C LEU A 175 2.44 -9.36 15.35
N GLY A 176 3.47 -8.54 15.15
CA GLY A 176 4.39 -8.17 16.23
C GLY A 176 3.69 -7.34 17.31
N ASP A 177 4.22 -7.40 18.54
CA ASP A 177 3.62 -6.76 19.73
C ASP A 177 3.36 -5.26 19.54
N GLN A 178 4.27 -4.57 18.86
CA GLN A 178 4.10 -3.14 18.55
C GLN A 178 2.88 -2.87 17.67
N LYS A 179 2.64 -3.70 16.64
CA LYS A 179 1.52 -3.52 15.72
C LYS A 179 0.19 -3.78 16.41
N VAL A 180 0.15 -4.79 17.29
CA VAL A 180 -1.02 -5.08 18.13
C VAL A 180 -1.30 -3.94 19.10
N ALA A 181 -0.26 -3.41 19.77
CA ALA A 181 -0.41 -2.27 20.67
C ALA A 181 -0.91 -1.01 19.94
N ASP A 182 -0.33 -0.71 18.78
CA ASP A 182 -0.71 0.44 17.96
C ASP A 182 -2.16 0.31 17.46
N VAL A 183 -2.58 -0.86 16.95
CA VAL A 183 -3.96 -1.04 16.43
C VAL A 183 -5.01 -1.00 17.53
N LEU A 184 -4.73 -1.58 18.70
CA LEU A 184 -5.63 -1.49 19.86
C LEU A 184 -5.73 -0.04 20.36
N THR A 185 -4.62 0.71 20.33
CA THR A 185 -4.63 2.13 20.68
C THR A 185 -5.50 2.94 19.71
N TYR A 186 -5.36 2.71 18.41
CA TYR A 186 -6.22 3.35 17.39
C TYR A 186 -7.69 3.02 17.61
N GLU A 187 -8.04 1.74 17.74
CA GLU A 187 -9.42 1.28 17.95
C GLU A 187 -10.07 1.93 19.19
N ARG A 188 -9.30 2.06 20.29
CA ARG A 188 -9.76 2.62 21.56
C ARG A 188 -9.94 4.13 21.57
N GLN A 189 -9.37 4.85 20.60
CA GLN A 189 -9.41 6.30 20.49
C GLN A 189 -10.31 6.80 19.34
N GLU A 190 -10.71 5.90 18.45
CA GLU A 190 -11.51 6.23 17.27
C GLU A 190 -13.01 6.02 17.49
N TRP A 191 -13.81 6.60 16.59
CA TRP A 191 -15.28 6.44 16.57
C TRP A 191 -15.99 6.81 17.90
N GLY A 192 -15.41 7.75 18.65
CA GLY A 192 -15.94 8.18 19.95
C GLY A 192 -15.61 7.23 21.10
N ASN A 193 -14.74 6.24 20.87
CA ASN A 193 -14.17 5.43 21.93
C ASN A 193 -13.24 6.27 22.82
N HIS A 194 -13.13 5.88 24.09
CA HIS A 194 -12.44 6.65 25.12
C HIS A 194 -11.49 5.78 25.97
N GLY A 195 -10.99 4.70 25.38
CA GLY A 195 -10.03 3.82 26.04
C GLY A 195 -8.62 4.41 26.03
N GLY A 196 -7.88 4.19 27.12
CA GLY A 196 -6.46 4.55 27.19
C GLY A 196 -5.58 3.79 26.19
N PRO A 197 -4.38 4.31 25.89
CA PRO A 197 -3.44 3.68 24.96
C PRO A 197 -2.92 2.33 25.48
N VAL A 198 -2.48 1.48 24.55
CA VAL A 198 -1.88 0.18 24.82
C VAL A 198 -0.42 0.21 24.39
N THR A 199 0.46 -0.31 25.25
CA THR A 199 1.91 -0.35 25.03
C THR A 199 2.36 -1.70 24.49
N LYS A 200 3.53 -1.73 23.85
CA LYS A 200 4.16 -2.96 23.36
C LYS A 200 4.45 -3.92 24.51
N GLU A 201 4.89 -3.40 25.64
CA GLU A 201 5.29 -4.16 26.83
C GLU A 201 4.08 -4.91 27.41
N GLN A 202 2.92 -4.25 27.47
CA GLN A 202 1.65 -4.87 27.86
C GLN A 202 1.29 -6.06 26.96
N ILE A 203 1.45 -5.92 25.64
CA ILE A 203 1.16 -7.01 24.69
C ILE A 203 2.19 -8.14 24.79
N ALA A 204 3.48 -7.81 24.96
CA ALA A 204 4.51 -8.82 25.14
C ALA A 204 4.29 -9.64 26.43
N ALA A 205 3.85 -8.99 27.50
CA ALA A 205 3.47 -9.67 28.75
C ALA A 205 2.27 -10.60 28.53
N LEU A 206 1.22 -10.12 27.85
CA LEU A 206 0.06 -10.93 27.51
C LEU A 206 0.43 -12.13 26.62
N ARG A 207 1.31 -11.95 25.64
CA ARG A 207 1.76 -13.03 24.76
C ARG A 207 2.42 -14.16 25.55
N LYS A 208 3.23 -13.82 26.57
CA LYS A 208 3.85 -14.81 27.46
C LYS A 208 2.80 -15.53 28.30
N GLU A 209 1.83 -14.79 28.84
CA GLU A 209 0.73 -15.36 29.62
C GLU A 209 -0.10 -16.37 28.78
N LEU A 210 -0.38 -16.02 27.53
CA LEU A 210 -1.20 -16.81 26.62
C LEU A 210 -0.42 -17.85 25.82
N ALA A 211 0.89 -18.03 26.06
CA ALA A 211 1.73 -18.93 25.27
C ALA A 211 1.22 -20.38 25.30
N ASN A 212 0.64 -20.81 26.42
CA ASN A 212 0.11 -22.16 26.60
C ASN A 212 -1.40 -22.27 26.31
N HIS A 213 -2.04 -21.23 25.76
CA HIS A 213 -3.46 -21.26 25.43
C HIS A 213 -3.65 -21.68 23.96
N PRO A 214 -4.10 -22.93 23.67
CA PRO A 214 -4.15 -23.45 22.31
C PRO A 214 -5.47 -23.14 21.58
N ALA A 215 -6.51 -22.69 22.29
CA ALA A 215 -7.84 -22.44 21.72
C ALA A 215 -8.11 -20.93 21.54
N SER A 216 -8.95 -20.58 20.57
CA SER A 216 -9.58 -19.27 20.51
C SER A 216 -10.48 -19.06 21.72
N PHE A 217 -10.59 -17.82 22.19
CA PHE A 217 -11.50 -17.51 23.30
C PHE A 217 -12.97 -17.66 22.88
N THR A 218 -13.84 -17.81 23.87
CA THR A 218 -15.30 -17.81 23.70
C THR A 218 -15.94 -16.66 24.45
N GLY A 219 -17.23 -16.38 24.19
CA GLY A 219 -18.00 -15.38 24.94
C GLY A 219 -17.88 -15.54 26.46
N PRO A 220 -18.11 -16.74 27.02
CA PRO A 220 -17.93 -17.02 28.44
C PRO A 220 -16.51 -16.73 28.97
N ASP A 221 -15.46 -17.00 28.19
CA ASP A 221 -14.08 -16.72 28.60
C ASP A 221 -13.83 -15.20 28.74
N LEU A 222 -14.43 -14.39 27.87
CA LEU A 222 -14.37 -12.94 27.97
C LEU A 222 -15.20 -12.40 29.12
N GLU A 223 -16.36 -13.00 29.39
CA GLU A 223 -17.21 -12.63 30.53
C GLU A 223 -16.54 -12.91 31.87
N ALA A 224 -15.71 -13.96 31.95
CA ALA A 224 -14.93 -14.29 33.14
C ALA A 224 -13.85 -13.25 33.49
N VAL A 225 -13.37 -12.48 32.50
CA VAL A 225 -12.42 -11.38 32.72
C VAL A 225 -13.19 -10.11 33.07
N PRO A 226 -12.88 -9.36 34.14
CA PRO A 226 -13.61 -8.13 34.48
C PRO A 226 -13.66 -7.13 33.33
N THR A 227 -14.79 -6.41 33.19
CA THR A 227 -15.02 -5.45 32.08
C THR A 227 -14.04 -4.29 32.06
N ASP A 228 -13.49 -3.93 33.22
CA ASP A 228 -12.55 -2.83 33.46
C ASP A 228 -11.08 -3.30 33.57
N ALA A 229 -10.82 -4.61 33.42
CA ALA A 229 -9.47 -5.16 33.54
C ALA A 229 -8.54 -4.65 32.43
N ASN A 230 -7.49 -3.92 32.83
CA ASN A 230 -6.43 -3.47 31.93
C ASN A 230 -5.26 -4.46 31.90
N LEU A 231 -4.48 -4.42 30.83
CA LEU A 231 -3.22 -5.17 30.76
C LEU A 231 -2.21 -4.66 31.80
N PRO A 232 -1.51 -5.56 32.51
CA PRO A 232 -0.53 -5.18 33.50
C PRO A 232 0.65 -4.42 32.87
N GLY A 233 1.10 -3.36 33.53
CA GLY A 233 2.26 -2.55 33.07
C GLY A 233 1.91 -1.34 32.20
N GLY A 234 0.64 -0.96 32.10
CA GLY A 234 0.27 0.38 31.63
C GLY A 234 0.27 1.35 32.80
N GLU A 235 0.72 2.59 32.58
CA GLU A 235 0.46 3.65 33.55
C GLU A 235 -1.05 3.69 33.83
N GLU A 236 -1.43 3.58 35.10
CA GLU A 236 -2.81 3.77 35.56
C GLU A 236 -3.23 5.21 35.23
N GLY A 237 -3.76 5.40 34.02
CA GLY A 237 -3.91 6.72 33.40
C GLY A 237 -5.26 6.90 32.72
N ALA A 238 -6.33 6.61 33.45
CA ALA A 238 -7.62 7.31 33.45
C ALA A 238 -8.65 6.37 34.09
N ALA A 239 -8.87 6.54 35.39
CA ALA A 239 -10.08 6.04 36.00
C ALA A 239 -11.30 6.52 35.19
N PRO A 240 -12.31 5.67 34.95
CA PRO A 240 -13.56 6.14 34.35
C PRO A 240 -14.10 7.32 35.18
N PRO A 241 -14.68 8.36 34.56
CA PRO A 241 -15.32 9.42 35.34
C PRO A 241 -16.35 8.78 36.26
N LYS A 242 -16.27 9.12 37.56
CA LYS A 242 -17.20 8.63 38.59
C LYS A 242 -18.65 8.82 38.10
N PRO A 243 -19.55 7.84 38.27
CA PRO A 243 -20.96 8.03 37.94
C PRO A 243 -21.53 9.12 38.86
N GLY A 244 -21.86 10.30 38.31
CA GLY A 244 -22.49 11.33 39.15
C GLY A 244 -22.59 12.76 38.64
N GLU A 245 -21.89 13.19 37.58
CA GLU A 245 -22.02 14.57 37.09
C GLU A 245 -22.54 14.60 35.65
N GLN A 246 -23.83 14.94 35.52
CA GLN A 246 -24.53 15.06 34.25
C GLN A 246 -24.00 16.27 33.46
N ALA A 247 -23.35 16.02 32.33
CA ALA A 247 -23.15 17.06 31.32
C ALA A 247 -24.48 17.32 30.60
N LYS A 248 -24.99 18.56 30.72
CA LYS A 248 -26.21 19.06 30.05
C LYS A 248 -26.21 18.80 28.54
N PRO A 249 -27.36 18.50 27.91
CA PRO A 249 -27.45 18.34 26.46
C PRO A 249 -27.25 19.68 25.73
N GLY A 250 -26.22 19.77 24.89
CA GLY A 250 -26.07 20.81 23.88
C GLY A 250 -27.00 20.55 22.69
N ALA A 251 -27.67 21.60 22.23
CA ALA A 251 -28.68 21.61 21.18
C ALA A 251 -28.17 21.08 19.81
N PRO A 252 -29.07 20.54 18.94
CA PRO A 252 -28.70 19.98 17.65
C PRO A 252 -28.19 21.04 16.65
N PRO A 253 -27.29 20.68 15.71
CA PRO A 253 -26.76 21.60 14.72
C PRO A 253 -27.84 21.98 13.70
N GLN A 254 -28.16 23.27 13.63
CA GLN A 254 -29.05 23.84 12.62
C GLN A 254 -28.37 23.81 11.24
N GLY A 255 -29.10 23.30 10.25
CA GLY A 255 -28.67 23.20 8.86
C GLY A 255 -28.45 24.57 8.23
N SER A 256 -27.38 24.66 7.45
CA SER A 256 -27.04 25.81 6.63
C SER A 256 -28.06 25.95 5.47
N ALA A 257 -28.89 26.98 5.53
CA ALA A 257 -29.70 27.42 4.39
C ALA A 257 -28.84 28.18 3.37
N PRO A 258 -29.15 28.10 2.05
CA PRO A 258 -28.36 28.71 0.98
C PRO A 258 -28.49 30.25 0.92
N PRO A 259 -27.54 30.95 0.25
CA PRO A 259 -27.45 32.41 0.27
C PRO A 259 -28.56 33.10 -0.54
N ALA A 260 -29.02 34.24 -0.02
CA ALA A 260 -30.07 35.08 -0.58
C ALA A 260 -29.64 35.84 -1.85
N THR A 261 -30.50 35.84 -2.86
CA THR A 261 -30.44 36.67 -4.08
C THR A 261 -30.86 38.11 -3.77
N PRO A 262 -30.23 39.16 -4.33
CA PRO A 262 -30.68 40.54 -4.16
C PRO A 262 -31.95 40.81 -4.98
N GLY A 263 -32.91 41.52 -4.36
CA GLY A 263 -34.26 41.73 -4.87
C GLY A 263 -34.37 42.56 -6.16
N ALA A 264 -35.35 42.17 -6.98
CA ALA A 264 -35.86 42.94 -8.10
C ALA A 264 -36.81 44.05 -7.61
N GLN A 265 -36.64 45.26 -8.16
CA GLN A 265 -37.56 46.39 -7.99
C GLN A 265 -38.92 46.12 -8.67
N PRO A 266 -40.05 46.58 -8.09
CA PRO A 266 -41.34 46.58 -8.77
C PRO A 266 -41.45 47.75 -9.77
N PRO A 267 -42.26 47.62 -10.85
CA PRO A 267 -42.45 48.72 -11.80
C PRO A 267 -43.35 49.81 -11.20
N LYS A 268 -42.98 51.07 -11.45
CA LYS A 268 -43.83 52.25 -11.27
C LYS A 268 -44.94 52.28 -12.34
N PRO A 269 -46.05 53.00 -12.11
CA PRO A 269 -47.24 52.97 -12.96
C PRO A 269 -47.01 53.53 -14.36
#